data_AF-A0A0Q9XS30-F1
#
_entry.id   AF-A0A0Q9XS30-F1
#
_cell.length_a   1.000
_cell.length_b   1.000
_cell.length_c   1.000
_cell.angle_alpha   90.00
_cell.angle_beta   90.00
_cell.angle_gamma   90.00
#
_symmetry.space_group_name_H-M   'P 1'
#
loop_
_entity.id
_entity.type
_entity.pdbx_description
1 polymer ?
#
loop_
_entity_poly.entity_id
_entity_poly.type
_entity_poly.pdbx_seq_one_letter_code
_entity_poly.pdbx_strand_id
1 'polypeptide(L)'
;MVVKEQLHYLYNSSIVSDSGYHIVNIVFLCEYESGKAVASSLDEVESVYWMTSAQIYDHSNAPVYLKESIKRAESLIDRII
;
A
#
# COMPACT_ATOMS: atom_id res chain seq x y z
N MET A 1 -2.60 11.91 -8.91
CA MET A 1 -2.31 12.34 -7.52
C MET A 1 -0.82 12.53 -7.38
N VAL A 2 -0.40 13.38 -6.44
CA VAL A 2 0.98 13.64 -6.08
C VAL A 2 1.17 13.25 -4.61
N VAL A 3 2.29 12.62 -4.30
CA VAL A 3 2.73 12.30 -2.94
C VAL A 3 3.98 13.10 -2.62
N LYS A 4 4.23 13.39 -1.35
CA LYS A 4 5.46 14.09 -0.93
C LYS A 4 6.71 13.30 -1.33
N GLU A 5 7.80 14.01 -1.59
CA GLU A 5 9.08 13.41 -1.97
C GLU A 5 9.67 12.50 -0.87
N GLN A 6 9.40 12.83 0.40
CA GLN A 6 9.86 12.01 1.52
C GLN A 6 9.07 10.70 1.59
N LEU A 7 9.70 9.63 1.10
CA LEU A 7 9.24 8.27 1.30
C LEU A 7 9.88 7.70 2.56
N HIS A 8 9.10 7.00 3.36
CA HIS A 8 9.59 6.28 4.53
C HIS A 8 9.67 4.80 4.20
N TYR A 9 10.87 4.24 4.20
CA TYR A 9 11.02 2.79 4.11
C TYR A 9 10.29 2.12 5.29
N LEU A 10 9.44 1.15 4.98
CA LEU A 10 8.66 0.46 6.00
C LEU A 10 9.25 -0.91 6.31
N TYR A 11 9.30 -1.78 5.30
CA TYR A 11 9.91 -3.11 5.38
C TYR A 11 10.04 -3.73 3.99
N ASN A 12 10.73 -4.87 3.92
CA ASN A 12 10.75 -5.73 2.75
C ASN A 12 10.40 -7.18 3.12
N SER A 13 9.95 -7.94 2.13
CA SER A 13 9.70 -9.39 2.26
C SER A 13 10.14 -10.14 1.01
N SER A 14 10.49 -11.41 1.16
CA SER A 14 10.77 -12.31 0.03
C SER A 14 9.66 -13.36 -0.06
N ILE A 15 9.10 -13.54 -1.25
CA ILE A 15 7.96 -14.43 -1.51
C ILE A 15 8.27 -15.21 -2.78
N VAL A 16 7.87 -16.49 -2.83
CA VAL A 16 7.86 -17.27 -4.07
C VAL A 16 6.43 -17.29 -4.59
N SER A 17 6.23 -16.86 -5.84
CA SER A 17 4.91 -16.89 -6.46
C SER A 17 4.43 -18.32 -6.73
N ASP A 18 3.14 -18.47 -7.01
CA ASP A 18 2.55 -19.78 -7.36
C ASP A 18 3.19 -20.40 -8.61
N SER A 19 3.75 -19.56 -9.50
CA SER A 19 4.49 -20.00 -10.69
C SER A 19 5.99 -20.25 -10.43
N GLY A 20 6.44 -20.19 -9.18
CA GLY A 20 7.83 -20.47 -8.78
C GLY A 20 8.80 -19.28 -8.92
N TYR A 21 8.32 -18.07 -9.19
CA TYR A 21 9.20 -16.90 -9.30
C TYR A 21 9.54 -16.33 -7.92
N HIS A 22 10.82 -16.05 -7.68
CA HIS A 22 11.28 -15.34 -6.49
C HIS A 22 11.01 -13.84 -6.63
N ILE A 23 10.26 -13.28 -5.67
CA ILE A 23 9.83 -11.89 -5.66
C ILE A 23 10.35 -11.23 -4.37
N VAL A 24 11.03 -10.09 -4.53
CA VAL A 24 11.33 -9.19 -3.41
C VAL A 24 10.31 -8.06 -3.42
N ASN A 25 9.49 -7.99 -2.38
CA ASN A 25 8.54 -6.92 -2.17
C ASN A 25 9.16 -5.87 -1.24
N ILE A 26 9.14 -4.59 -1.65
CA ILE A 26 9.68 -3.48 -0.89
C ILE A 26 8.56 -2.46 -0.68
N VAL A 27 8.25 -2.17 0.58
CA VAL A 27 7.11 -1.32 0.94
C VAL A 27 7.60 0.00 1.51
N PHE A 28 7.03 1.09 1.00
CA PHE A 28 7.24 2.44 1.47
C PHE A 28 5.93 3.05 1.95
N LEU A 29 6.00 3.84 3.02
CA LEU A 29 4.94 4.75 3.44
C LEU A 29 5.19 6.12 2.77
N CYS A 30 4.14 6.68 2.19
CA CYS A 30 4.15 8.01 1.58
C CYS A 30 2.98 8.84 2.12
N GLU A 31 3.11 10.16 2.01
CA GLU A 31 2.05 11.10 2.38
C GLU A 31 1.43 11.70 1.12
N TYR A 32 0.11 11.73 1.07
CA TYR A 32 -0.62 12.43 0.02
C TYR A 32 -0.34 13.93 0.07
N GLU A 33 -0.03 14.53 -1.08
CA GLU A 33 0.18 15.98 -1.20
C GLU A 33 -1.01 16.64 -1.90
N SER A 34 -1.35 16.21 -3.12
CA SER A 34 -2.38 16.88 -3.92
C SER A 34 -2.93 16.04 -5.09
N GLY A 35 -3.94 16.59 -5.77
CA GLY A 35 -4.50 16.04 -7.01
C GLY A 35 -5.49 14.88 -6.84
N LYS A 36 -6.08 14.44 -7.94
CA LYS A 36 -7.09 13.37 -7.94
C LYS A 36 -6.43 12.00 -8.19
N ALA A 37 -6.92 10.97 -7.50
CA ALA A 37 -6.60 9.58 -7.82
C ALA A 37 -7.35 9.17 -9.09
N VAL A 38 -6.65 8.58 -10.06
CA VAL A 38 -7.21 8.20 -11.35
C VAL A 38 -6.67 6.82 -11.70
N ALA A 39 -7.54 5.94 -12.20
CA ALA A 39 -7.14 4.69 -12.81
C ALA A 39 -6.50 4.98 -14.17
N SER A 40 -5.16 4.99 -14.23
CA SER A 40 -4.41 5.38 -15.43
C SER A 40 -4.48 4.35 -16.56
N SER A 41 -4.79 3.09 -16.25
CA SER A 41 -4.97 2.00 -17.21
C SER A 41 -6.11 1.11 -16.73
N LEU A 42 -7.23 1.08 -17.47
CA LEU A 42 -8.38 0.26 -17.11
C LEU A 42 -8.13 -1.24 -17.34
N ASP A 43 -7.14 -1.58 -18.17
CA ASP A 43 -6.73 -2.98 -18.40
C ASP A 43 -5.99 -3.56 -17.18
N GLU A 44 -5.42 -2.70 -16.32
CA GLU A 44 -4.68 -3.11 -15.12
C GLU A 44 -5.43 -2.76 -13.82
N VAL A 45 -6.09 -1.60 -13.78
CA VAL A 45 -6.77 -1.06 -12.59
C VAL A 45 -8.14 -0.55 -13.00
N GLU A 46 -9.18 -1.24 -12.55
CA GLU A 46 -10.57 -0.88 -12.86
C GLU A 46 -10.98 0.47 -12.22
N SER A 47 -10.60 0.70 -10.95
CA SER A 47 -11.01 1.88 -10.19
C SER A 47 -10.07 2.16 -9.01
N VAL A 48 -10.10 3.40 -8.50
CA VAL A 48 -9.29 3.84 -7.36
C VAL A 48 -10.16 4.53 -6.32
N TYR A 49 -10.01 4.13 -5.06
CA TYR A 49 -10.76 4.66 -3.93
C TYR A 49 -9.82 5.06 -2.80
N TRP A 50 -10.18 6.15 -2.11
CA TRP A 50 -9.62 6.48 -0.81
C TRP A 50 -10.43 5.75 0.26
N MET A 51 -9.75 4.99 1.11
CA MET A 51 -10.39 4.21 2.18
C MET A 51 -9.64 4.43 3.49
N THR A 52 -10.35 4.37 4.61
CA THR A 52 -9.74 4.33 5.93
C THR A 52 -9.12 2.96 6.19
N SER A 53 -8.16 2.88 7.12
CA SER A 53 -7.56 1.60 7.50
C SER A 53 -8.62 0.62 8.03
N ALA A 54 -9.57 1.09 8.84
CA ALA A 54 -10.70 0.30 9.32
C ALA A 54 -11.55 -0.31 8.19
N GLN A 55 -11.87 0.46 7.14
CA GLN A 55 -12.60 -0.05 5.98
C GLN A 55 -11.81 -1.15 5.26
N ILE A 56 -10.49 -1.01 5.12
CA ILE A 56 -9.65 -2.01 4.47
C ILE A 56 -9.52 -3.27 5.35
N TYR A 57 -9.42 -3.12 6.67
CA TYR A 57 -9.34 -4.25 7.60
C TYR A 57 -10.59 -5.13 7.55
N ASP A 58 -11.77 -4.53 7.44
CA ASP A 58 -13.04 -5.24 7.35
C ASP A 58 -13.33 -5.79 5.94
N HIS A 59 -12.66 -5.30 4.90
CA HIS A 59 -12.90 -5.72 3.53
C HIS A 59 -12.44 -7.17 3.28
N SER A 60 -13.35 -8.04 2.83
CA SER A 60 -13.09 -9.47 2.58
C SER A 60 -12.06 -9.71 1.49
N ASN A 61 -12.08 -8.88 0.44
CA ASN A 61 -11.16 -9.01 -0.69
C ASN A 61 -9.81 -8.33 -0.45
N ALA A 62 -9.61 -7.65 0.69
CA ALA A 62 -8.33 -7.00 0.97
C ALA A 62 -7.28 -8.07 1.32
N PRO A 63 -6.16 -8.15 0.57
CA PRO A 63 -5.16 -9.18 0.80
C PRO A 63 -4.50 -9.07 2.18
N VAL A 64 -4.09 -10.20 2.74
CA VAL A 64 -3.46 -10.26 4.08
C VAL A 64 -2.20 -9.38 4.15
N TYR A 65 -1.38 -9.38 3.10
CA TYR A 65 -0.16 -8.57 3.04
C TYR A 65 -0.43 -7.06 3.04
N LEU A 66 -1.58 -6.63 2.50
CA LEU A 66 -1.98 -5.21 2.53
C LEU A 66 -2.34 -4.80 3.96
N LYS A 67 -3.12 -5.62 4.65
CA LYS A 67 -3.49 -5.38 6.06
C LYS A 67 -2.26 -5.32 6.96
N GLU A 68 -1.29 -6.20 6.75
CA GLU A 68 -0.01 -6.18 7.47
C GLU A 68 0.81 -4.91 7.15
N SER A 69 0.86 -4.49 5.88
CA SER A 69 1.51 -3.23 5.48
C SER A 69 0.90 -2.03 6.20
N ILE A 70 -0.44 -1.94 6.24
CA ILE A 70 -1.14 -0.84 6.91
C ILE A 70 -0.83 -0.84 8.41
N LYS A 71 -0.86 -2.01 9.07
CA LYS A 71 -0.58 -2.12 10.52
C LYS A 71 0.84 -1.63 10.87
N ARG A 72 1.82 -1.98 10.03
CA ARG A 72 3.19 -1.51 10.18
C ARG A 72 3.29 -0.01 9.94
N ALA A 73 2.59 0.50 8.93
CA ALA A 73 2.57 1.92 8.62
C ALA A 73 1.98 2.74 9.79
N GLU A 74 0.85 2.31 10.36
CA GLU A 74 0.27 2.93 11.56
C GLU A 74 1.28 2.96 12.72
N SER A 75 1.96 1.85 12.97
CA SER A 75 3.00 1.76 14.01
C SER A 75 4.21 2.68 13.74
N LEU A 76 4.50 3.01 12.48
CA LEU A 76 5.56 3.93 12.10
C LEU A 76 5.11 5.38 12.22
N ILE A 77 3.87 5.69 11.82
CA ILE A 77 3.26 7.01 11.93
C ILE A 77 3.26 7.46 13.40
N ASP A 78 2.85 6.58 14.33
CA ASP A 78 2.86 6.84 15.78
C ASP A 78 4.26 7.15 16.35
N ARG A 79 5.33 6.88 15.61
CA ARG A 79 6.72 7.13 16.02
C ARG A 79 7.33 8.37 15.37
N ILE A 80 6.76 8.85 14.28
CA ILE A 80 7.31 9.95 13.47
C ILE A 80 6.52 11.23 13.67
N ILE A 81 5.24 11.15 14.03
CA ILE A 81 4.34 12.28 14.29
C ILE A 81 3.99 12.31 15.77
#